data_AF-A0A7X8N7L2-F1
#
_entry.id   AF-A0A7X8N7L2-F1
#
_cell.length_a   1.000
_cell.length_b   1.000
_cell.length_c   1.000
_cell.angle_alpha   90.00
_cell.angle_beta   90.00
_cell.angle_gamma   90.00
#
_symmetry.space_group_name_H-M   'P 1'
#
loop_
_entity.id
_entity.type
_entity.pdbx_description
1 polymer ?
#
loop_
_entity_poly.entity_id
_entity_poly.type
_entity_poly.pdbx_seq_one_letter_code
_entity_poly.pdbx_strand_id
1 'polypeptide(L)'
;MGSILRIITIPLVVVHLLIAYFWIFDWEKLVTEVGRISWVGSIIIGIVIVIINRKSMTTDQKVSKRIVAATTFMTILLGIFALMIELITSSMP
;
A
#
# COMPACT_ATOMS: atom_id res chain seq x y z
N MET A 1 3.50 22.16 8.29
CA MET A 1 3.80 21.03 7.38
C MET A 1 3.66 19.65 8.02
N GLY A 2 4.06 19.44 9.29
CA GLY A 2 3.94 18.13 9.96
C GLY A 2 2.51 17.60 10.18
N SER A 3 1.52 18.47 10.45
CA SER A 3 0.14 18.05 10.74
C SER A 3 -0.60 17.51 9.51
N ILE A 4 -0.49 18.18 8.35
CA ILE A 4 -1.10 17.74 7.08
C ILE A 4 -0.57 16.38 6.68
N LEU A 5 0.73 16.18 6.87
CA LEU A 5 1.40 14.94 6.52
C LEU A 5 0.96 13.77 7.40
N ARG A 6 0.80 13.99 8.71
CA ARG A 6 0.17 13.02 9.63
C ARG A 6 -1.26 12.68 9.20
N ILE A 7 -2.06 13.69 8.85
CA ILE A 7 -3.45 13.53 8.41
C ILE A 7 -3.55 12.66 7.14
N ILE A 8 -2.56 12.71 6.24
CA ILE A 8 -2.55 11.90 5.02
C ILE A 8 -1.95 10.50 5.27
N THR A 9 -1.00 10.39 6.19
CA THR A 9 -0.31 9.11 6.47
C THR A 9 -1.20 8.13 7.22
N ILE A 10 -2.02 8.61 8.16
CA ILE A 10 -2.96 7.78 8.92
C ILE A 10 -3.95 7.02 8.00
N PRO A 11 -4.72 7.68 7.12
CA PRO A 11 -5.64 6.98 6.22
C PRO A 11 -4.89 6.11 5.21
N LEU A 12 -3.69 6.50 4.78
CA LEU A 12 -2.86 5.65 3.93
C LEU A 12 -2.54 4.31 4.63
N VAL A 13 -2.13 4.33 5.90
CA VAL A 13 -1.87 3.11 6.67
C VAL A 13 -3.13 2.27 6.83
N VAL A 14 -4.29 2.89 7.06
CA VAL A 14 -5.58 2.18 7.11
C VAL A 14 -5.88 1.49 5.78
N VAL A 15 -5.65 2.15 4.65
CA VAL A 15 -5.80 1.53 3.32
C VAL A 15 -4.86 0.33 3.14
N HIS A 16 -3.60 0.44 3.59
CA HIS A 16 -2.65 -0.68 3.52
C HIS A 16 -3.11 -1.87 4.38
N LEU A 17 -3.68 -1.62 5.56
CA LEU A 17 -4.25 -2.66 6.42
C LEU A 17 -5.50 -3.30 5.81
N LEU A 18 -6.36 -2.52 5.14
CA LEU A 18 -7.51 -3.05 4.42
C LEU A 18 -7.09 -3.93 3.24
N ILE A 19 -6.05 -3.52 2.50
CA ILE A 19 -5.47 -4.35 1.45
C ILE A 19 -4.92 -5.65 2.04
N ALA A 20 -4.20 -5.59 3.17
CA ALA A 20 -3.69 -6.78 3.83
C ALA A 20 -4.81 -7.70 4.34
N TYR A 21 -5.90 -7.13 4.85
CA TYR A 21 -7.09 -7.88 5.25
C TYR A 21 -7.72 -8.60 4.06
N PHE A 22 -8.02 -7.87 2.97
CA PHE A 22 -8.59 -8.49 1.78
C PHE A 22 -7.66 -9.55 1.20
N TRP A 23 -6.34 -9.39 1.30
CA TRP A 23 -5.40 -10.39 0.81
C TRP A 23 -5.49 -11.72 1.58
N ILE A 24 -5.75 -11.68 2.90
CA ILE A 24 -5.88 -12.89 3.72
C ILE A 24 -7.27 -13.51 3.59
N PHE A 25 -8.32 -12.68 3.60
CA PHE A 25 -9.71 -13.15 3.75
C PHE A 25 -10.48 -13.26 2.44
N ASP A 26 -10.21 -12.40 1.46
CA ASP A 26 -11.02 -12.22 0.25
C ASP A 26 -10.12 -11.83 -0.94
N TRP A 27 -9.04 -12.58 -1.19
CA TRP A 27 -8.00 -12.18 -2.14
C TRP A 27 -8.54 -11.96 -3.56
N GLU A 28 -9.57 -12.71 -3.97
CA GLU A 28 -10.27 -12.55 -5.25
C GLU A 28 -10.81 -11.13 -5.45
N LYS A 29 -11.26 -10.45 -4.38
CA LYS A 29 -11.76 -9.06 -4.46
C LYS A 29 -10.65 -8.09 -4.84
N LEU A 30 -9.40 -8.34 -4.45
CA LEU A 30 -8.27 -7.49 -4.80
C LEU A 30 -7.88 -7.59 -6.27
N VAL A 31 -8.18 -8.72 -6.90
CA VAL A 31 -7.83 -8.94 -8.30
C VAL A 31 -8.99 -8.63 -9.25
N THR A 32 -10.15 -8.21 -8.73
CA THR A 32 -11.15 -7.51 -9.54
C THR A 32 -10.59 -6.22 -10.16
N GLU A 33 -11.22 -5.71 -11.22
CA GLU A 33 -10.81 -4.45 -11.86
C GLU A 33 -10.77 -3.28 -10.86
N VAL A 34 -11.79 -3.17 -10.01
CA VAL A 34 -11.88 -2.15 -8.96
C VAL A 34 -10.83 -2.37 -7.87
N GLY A 35 -10.61 -3.62 -7.45
CA GLY A 35 -9.57 -3.99 -6.48
C GLY A 35 -8.17 -3.64 -6.96
N ARG A 36 -7.84 -3.96 -8.22
CA ARG A 36 -6.56 -3.63 -8.85
C ARG A 36 -6.32 -2.13 -8.92
N ILE A 37 -7.31 -1.33 -9.33
CA ILE A 37 -7.19 0.13 -9.43
C ILE A 37 -6.96 0.75 -8.04
N SER A 38 -7.72 0.32 -7.03
CA SER A 38 -7.54 0.77 -5.64
C SER A 38 -6.15 0.42 -5.10
N TRP A 39 -5.68 -0.79 -5.42
CA TRP A 39 -4.38 -1.28 -4.98
C TRP A 39 -3.22 -0.51 -5.62
N VAL A 40 -3.21 -0.32 -6.95
CA VAL A 40 -2.22 0.49 -7.66
C VAL A 40 -2.25 1.96 -7.19
N GLY A 41 -3.45 2.53 -7.01
CA GLY A 41 -3.61 3.89 -6.50
C GLY A 41 -2.96 4.09 -5.14
N SER A 42 -3.11 3.14 -4.22
CA SER A 42 -2.50 3.21 -2.88
C SER A 42 -0.97 3.22 -2.92
N ILE A 43 -0.37 2.47 -3.85
CA ILE A 43 1.08 2.38 -4.04
C ILE A 43 1.63 3.71 -4.58
N ILE A 44 1.00 4.28 -5.59
CA ILE A 44 1.40 5.57 -6.17
C ILE A 44 1.34 6.68 -5.10
N ILE A 45 0.25 6.73 -4.33
CA ILE A 45 0.09 7.70 -3.24
C ILE A 45 1.18 7.52 -2.18
N GLY A 46 1.49 6.28 -1.77
CA GLY A 46 2.57 5.98 -0.83
C GLY A 46 3.94 6.45 -1.31
N ILE A 47 4.27 6.21 -2.59
CA ILE A 47 5.53 6.67 -3.20
C ILE A 47 5.59 8.20 -3.23
N VAL A 48 4.52 8.87 -3.65
CA VAL A 48 4.45 10.35 -3.69
C VAL A 48 4.67 10.94 -2.30
N ILE A 49 4.05 10.36 -1.27
CA ILE A 49 4.22 10.80 0.13
C ILE A 49 5.67 10.62 0.57
N VAL A 50 6.33 9.52 0.22
CA VAL A 50 7.75 9.29 0.54
C VAL A 50 8.65 10.32 -0.14
N ILE A 51 8.41 10.62 -1.42
CA ILE A 51 9.18 11.59 -2.21
C ILE A 51 9.03 13.00 -1.65
N ILE A 52 7.79 13.47 -1.42
CA ILE A 52 7.50 14.80 -0.87
C ILE A 52 8.16 14.96 0.50
N ASN A 53 8.10 13.89 1.31
CA ASN A 53 8.70 13.89 2.62
C ASN A 53 10.22 14.00 2.58
N ARG A 54 10.91 13.44 1.57
CA ARG A 54 12.38 13.39 1.50
C ARG A 54 13.04 14.77 1.68
N LYS A 55 12.35 15.86 1.34
CA LYS A 55 12.88 17.24 1.36
C LYS A 55 12.76 17.98 2.71
N SER A 56 12.00 17.47 3.69
CA SER A 56 11.85 18.06 5.03
C SER A 56 12.37 17.08 6.08
N MET A 57 13.36 17.47 6.89
CA MET A 57 14.03 16.58 7.84
C MET A 57 14.01 17.14 9.26
N THR A 58 13.13 16.59 10.09
CA THR A 58 13.33 16.44 11.53
C THR A 58 13.39 14.94 11.86
N THR A 59 14.08 14.56 12.94
CA THR A 59 14.34 13.16 13.31
C THR A 59 13.07 12.33 13.50
N ASP A 60 12.00 12.94 14.00
CA ASP A 60 10.67 12.32 14.17
C ASP A 60 10.00 11.94 12.83
N GLN A 61 10.22 12.74 11.78
CA GLN A 61 9.73 12.46 10.43
C GLN A 61 10.51 11.36 9.70
N LYS A 62 11.69 10.95 10.18
CA LYS A 62 12.43 9.81 9.59
C LYS A 62 11.77 8.48 9.89
N VAL A 63 11.22 8.32 11.10
CA VAL A 63 10.55 7.07 11.50
C VAL A 63 9.26 6.89 10.73
N SER A 64 8.42 7.92 10.63
CA SER A 64 7.19 7.88 9.83
C SER A 64 7.46 7.60 8.35
N LYS A 65 8.49 8.21 7.76
CA LYS A 65 8.96 7.88 6.40
C LYS A 65 9.29 6.40 6.24
N ARG A 66 10.07 5.84 7.17
CA ARG A 66 10.51 4.44 7.11
C ARG A 66 9.33 3.48 7.23
N ILE A 67 8.35 3.81 8.08
CA ILE A 67 7.11 3.05 8.22
C ILE A 67 6.31 3.11 6.91
N VAL A 68 6.07 4.29 6.34
CA VAL A 68 5.33 4.41 5.07
C VAL A 68 6.04 3.68 3.94
N ALA A 69 7.36 3.79 3.84
CA ALA A 69 8.14 3.08 2.82
C ALA A 69 8.05 1.55 3.02
N ALA A 70 8.17 1.07 4.26
CA ALA A 70 8.06 -0.34 4.58
C ALA A 70 6.65 -0.90 4.31
N THR A 71 5.59 -0.17 4.70
CA THR A 71 4.21 -0.59 4.42
C THR A 71 3.94 -0.57 2.92
N THR A 72 4.39 0.46 2.20
CA THR A 72 4.24 0.52 0.73
C THR A 72 4.94 -0.66 0.05
N PHE A 73 6.17 -0.98 0.46
CA PHE A 73 6.92 -2.13 -0.06
C PHE A 73 6.21 -3.45 0.24
N MET A 74 5.72 -3.63 1.47
CA MET A 74 4.95 -4.80 1.87
C MET A 74 3.67 -4.93 1.04
N THR A 75 2.97 -3.83 0.80
CA THR A 75 1.76 -3.81 -0.02
C THR A 75 2.04 -4.15 -1.47
N ILE A 76 3.14 -3.68 -2.06
CA ILE A 76 3.60 -4.10 -3.40
C ILE A 76 3.82 -5.61 -3.44
N LEU A 77 4.55 -6.15 -2.45
CA LEU A 77 4.85 -7.57 -2.36
C LEU A 77 3.57 -8.41 -2.29
N LEU A 78 2.60 -7.96 -1.49
CA LEU A 78 1.31 -8.63 -1.32
C LEU A 78 0.59 -8.83 -2.65
N GLY A 79 0.42 -7.79 -3.47
CA GLY A 79 -0.32 -8.00 -4.72
C GLY A 79 0.51 -8.62 -5.84
N ILE A 80 1.85 -8.64 -5.77
CA ILE A 80 2.62 -9.59 -6.61
C ILE A 80 2.17 -11.02 -6.28
N PHE A 81 2.08 -11.37 -4.98
CA PHE A 81 1.57 -12.68 -4.59
C PHE A 81 0.09 -12.87 -4.96
N ALA A 82 -0.75 -11.85 -4.86
CA ALA A 82 -2.17 -11.96 -5.25
C ALA A 82 -2.33 -12.26 -6.75
N LEU A 83 -1.56 -11.59 -7.61
CA LEU A 83 -1.55 -11.86 -9.05
C LEU A 83 -0.98 -13.25 -9.36
N MET A 84 0.04 -13.69 -8.62
CA MET A 84 0.61 -15.02 -8.78
C MET A 84 -0.40 -16.11 -8.38
N ILE A 85 -1.14 -15.93 -7.29
CA ILE A 85 -2.21 -16.84 -6.87
C ILE A 85 -3.30 -16.88 -7.95
N GLU A 86 -3.80 -15.72 -8.42
CA GLU A 86 -4.80 -15.68 -9.49
C GLU A 86 -4.31 -16.40 -10.75
N LEU A 87 -3.06 -16.21 -11.16
CA LEU A 87 -2.50 -16.87 -12.33
C LEU A 87 -2.50 -18.39 -12.14
N ILE A 88 -2.11 -18.88 -10.97
CA ILE A 88 -2.11 -20.32 -10.65
C ILE A 88 -3.54 -20.86 -10.62
N THR A 89 -4.48 -20.17 -9.96
CA THR A 89 -5.88 -20.62 -9.80
C THR A 89 -6.64 -20.58 -11.12
N SER A 90 -6.45 -19.55 -11.94
CA SER A 90 -7.05 -19.46 -13.29
C SER A 90 -6.49 -20.49 -14.28
N SER A 91 -5.31 -21.04 -13.99
CA SER A 91 -4.70 -22.13 -14.76
C SER A 91 -5.16 -23.52 -14.31
N MET A 92 -5.90 -23.63 -13.19
CA MET A 92 -6.56 -24.87 -12.79
C MET A 92 -7.88 -25.01 -13.56
N PRO A 93 -8.08 -26.12 -14.32
CA PRO A 93 -9.32 -26.38 -15.03
C PRO A 93 -10.47 -26.79 -14.10
#